data_AF-X0TDY6-F1
#
_entry.id   AF-X0TDY6-F1
#
_cell.length_a   1.000
_cell.length_b   1.000
_cell.length_c   1.000
_cell.angle_alpha   90.00
_cell.angle_beta   90.00
_cell.angle_gamma   90.00
#
_symmetry.space_group_name_H-M   'P 1'
#
loop_
_entity.id
_entity.type
_entity.pdbx_description
1 polymer ?
#
loop_
_entity_poly.entity_id
_entity_poly.type
_entity_poly.pdbx_seq_one_letter_code
_entity_poly.pdbx_strand_id
1 'polypeptide(L)' 'MGTDSLVQGLIVCCVYAIFCYIEAHFITKEPLEFKSLIRNIFLVYISYVGGMFVYNQVEPMKVLDRAPAVFTSDPDF' A
#
# COMPACT_ATOMS: atom_id res chain seq x y z
N MET A 1 9.39 5.10 7.01
CA MET A 1 8.05 4.46 7.05
C MET A 1 7.46 4.74 8.42
N GLY A 2 6.43 5.56 8.51
CA GLY A 2 5.79 5.90 9.79
C GLY A 2 4.88 4.76 10.29
N THR A 3 4.62 4.72 11.59
CA THR A 3 3.66 3.80 12.22
C THR A 3 2.29 3.83 11.54
N ASP A 4 1.89 5.00 11.05
CA ASP A 4 0.59 5.23 10.40
C ASP A 4 0.42 4.42 9.12
N SER A 5 1.50 4.24 8.34
CA SER A 5 1.46 3.45 7.11
C SER A 5 1.19 1.96 7.38
N LEU A 6 1.70 1.43 8.51
CA LEU A 6 1.45 0.04 8.90
C LEU A 6 0.01 -0.16 9.37
N VAL A 7 -0.53 0.81 10.12
CA VAL A 7 -1.94 0.81 10.53
C VAL A 7 -2.87 0.86 9.32
N GLN A 8 -2.56 1.70 8.32
CA GLN A 8 -3.29 1.73 7.06
C GLN A 8 -3.24 0.39 6.32
N GLY A 9 -2.08 -0.28 6.29
CA GLY A 9 -1.97 -1.63 5.72
C GLY A 9 -2.88 -2.65 6.41
N LEU A 10 -3.03 -2.55 7.73
CA LEU A 10 -3.93 -3.41 8.50
C LEU A 10 -5.41 -3.13 8.15
N ILE A 11 -5.78 -1.86 7.94
CA ILE A 11 -7.12 -1.49 7.47
C ILE A 11 -7.40 -2.08 6.08
N VAL A 12 -6.45 -2.00 5.16
CA VAL A 12 -6.57 -2.60 3.82
C VAL A 12 -6.81 -4.11 3.90
N CYS A 13 -6.11 -4.80 4.79
CA CYS A 13 -6.34 -6.23 5.05
C CYS A 13 -7.74 -6.51 5.60
N CYS A 14 -8.26 -5.69 6.51
CA CYS A 14 -9.62 -5.83 7.02
C CYS A 14 -10.66 -5.64 5.91
N VAL A 15 -10.49 -4.63 5.06
CA VAL A 15 -11.39 -4.37 3.92
C VAL A 15 -11.37 -5.55 2.95
N TYR A 16 -10.19 -6.08 2.61
CA TYR A 16 -10.06 -7.28 1.79
C TYR A 16 -10.79 -8.49 2.40
N ALA A 17 -10.62 -8.71 3.71
CA ALA A 17 -11.30 -9.80 4.42
C ALA A 17 -12.84 -9.66 4.39
N ILE A 18 -13.36 -8.44 4.54
CA ILE A 18 -14.80 -8.16 4.44
C ILE A 18 -15.31 -8.49 3.03
N PHE A 19 -14.59 -8.09 1.98
CA PHE A 19 -14.98 -8.41 0.61
C PHE A 19 -14.97 -9.92 0.34
N CYS A 20 -13.94 -10.64 0.77
CA CYS A 20 -13.92 -12.10 0.66
C CYS A 20 -15.07 -12.77 1.43
N TYR A 21 -15.44 -12.22 2.59
CA TYR A 21 -16.59 -12.73 3.34
C TYR A 21 -17.91 -12.51 2.59
N ILE A 22 -18.12 -11.31 2.05
CA ILE A 22 -19.30 -10.98 1.23
C ILE A 22 -19.35 -11.88 -0.01
N GLU A 23 -18.23 -12.05 -0.70
CA GLU A 23 -18.12 -12.90 -1.89
C GLU A 23 -18.51 -14.34 -1.58
N ALA A 24 -17.94 -14.93 -0.53
CA ALA A 24 -18.26 -16.30 -0.12
C ALA A 24 -19.74 -16.46 0.28
N HIS A 25 -20.32 -15.45 0.94
CA HIS A 25 -21.71 -15.50 1.39
C HIS A 25 -22.72 -15.35 0.25
N PHE A 26 -22.50 -14.40 -0.66
CA PHE A 26 -23.50 -14.03 -1.66
C PHE A 26 -23.29 -14.66 -3.03
N ILE A 27 -22.04 -14.87 -3.45
CA ILE A 27 -21.70 -15.26 -4.82
C ILE A 27 -21.39 -16.76 -4.86
N THR A 28 -20.35 -17.19 -4.15
CA THR A 28 -19.82 -18.56 -4.26
C THR A 28 -20.67 -19.57 -3.49
N LYS A 29 -21.26 -19.18 -2.34
CA LYS A 29 -22.02 -20.05 -1.41
C LYS A 29 -21.26 -21.30 -0.94
N GLU A 30 -19.94 -21.27 -1.04
CA GLU A 30 -19.04 -22.33 -0.59
C GLU A 30 -18.57 -22.07 0.85
N PRO A 31 -18.27 -23.13 1.62
CA PRO A 31 -17.72 -22.97 2.97
C PRO A 31 -16.36 -22.27 2.89
N LEU A 32 -16.22 -21.19 3.65
CA LEU A 32 -15.02 -20.36 3.60
C LEU A 32 -13.79 -21.14 4.11
N GLU A 33 -12.84 -21.41 3.22
CA GLU A 33 -11.57 -22.03 3.58
C GLU A 33 -10.67 -21.03 4.33
N PHE A 34 -10.76 -21.03 5.66
CA PHE A 34 -9.98 -20.12 6.52
C PHE A 34 -8.47 -20.13 6.24
N LYS A 35 -7.91 -21.29 5.88
CA LYS A 35 -6.48 -21.42 5.57
C LYS A 35 -6.11 -20.65 4.29
N SER A 36 -6.97 -20.66 3.28
CA SER A 36 -6.78 -19.92 2.03
C SER A 36 -6.92 -18.41 2.29
N LEU A 37 -7.94 -18.02 3.07
CA LEU A 37 -8.19 -16.61 3.42
C LEU A 37 -6.99 -15.97 4.13
N ILE A 38 -6.45 -16.62 5.16
CA ILE A 38 -5.31 -16.10 5.93
C ILE A 38 -4.09 -15.92 5.03
N ARG A 39 -3.80 -16.91 4.17
CA ARG A 39 -2.69 -16.80 3.20
C ARG A 39 -2.85 -15.59 2.29
N ASN A 40 -4.06 -15.36 1.79
CA ASN A 40 -4.32 -14.24 0.90
C ASN A 40 -4.24 -12.89 1.63
N ILE A 41 -4.72 -12.80 2.87
CA ILE A 41 -4.59 -11.59 3.72
C ILE A 41 -3.10 -11.25 3.94
N PHE A 42 -2.27 -12.26 4.23
CA PHE A 42 -0.82 -12.06 4.36
C PHE A 42 -0.19 -11.55 3.07
N LEU A 43 -0.60 -12.10 1.92
CA LEU A 43 -0.12 -11.66 0.62
C LEU A 43 -0.49 -10.20 0.34
N VAL A 44 -1.74 -9.81 0.64
CA VAL A 44 -2.21 -8.41 0.53
C VAL A 44 -1.38 -7.48 1.42
N TYR A 45 -1.12 -7.87 2.67
CA TYR A 45 -0.31 -7.06 3.58
C TYR A 45 1.11 -6.84 3.06
N ILE A 46 1.78 -7.93 2.64
CA ILE A 46 3.14 -7.87 2.11
C ILE A 46 3.18 -7.03 0.82
N SER A 47 2.18 -7.18 -0.04
CA SER A 47 2.06 -6.39 -1.28
C SER A 47 1.91 -4.90 -0.98
N TYR A 48 1.08 -4.53 0.00
CA TYR A 48 0.93 -3.14 0.43
C TYR A 48 2.23 -2.56 1.00
N VAL A 49 2.87 -3.29 1.93
CA VAL A 49 4.15 -2.85 2.52
C VAL A 49 5.24 -2.70 1.47
N GLY A 50 5.35 -3.67 0.55
CA GLY A 50 6.28 -3.62 -0.57
C GLY A 50 5.97 -2.46 -1.53
N GLY A 51 4.70 -2.22 -1.83
CA GLY A 51 4.26 -1.09 -2.65
C GLY A 51 4.62 0.26 -2.02
N MET A 52 4.39 0.42 -0.72
CA MET A 52 4.79 1.61 0.03
C MET A 52 6.30 1.80 0.04
N PHE A 53 7.07 0.73 0.16
CA PHE A 53 8.53 0.81 0.04
C PHE A 53 8.95 1.34 -1.33
N VAL A 54 8.43 0.76 -2.42
CA VAL A 54 8.73 1.23 -3.78
C VAL A 54 8.27 2.67 -3.98
N TYR A 55 7.07 3.03 -3.52
CA TYR A 55 6.54 4.39 -3.63
C TYR A 55 7.47 5.42 -2.97
N ASN A 56 7.93 5.15 -1.75
CA ASN A 56 8.83 6.05 -1.02
C ASN A 56 10.18 6.22 -1.73
N GLN A 57 10.63 5.24 -2.53
CA GLN A 57 11.86 5.37 -3.32
C GLN A 57 11.64 6.13 -4.63
N VAL A 58 10.43 6.06 -5.21
CA VAL A 58 10.07 6.74 -6.47
C VAL A 58 9.67 8.20 -6.23
N GLU A 59 9.04 8.52 -5.10
CA GLU A 59 8.64 9.88 -4.74
C GLU A 59 9.77 10.92 -4.84
N PRO A 60 10.97 10.73 -4.27
CA PRO A 60 12.06 11.69 -4.41
C PRO A 60 12.58 11.84 -5.84
N MET A 61 12.37 10.86 -6.72
CA MET A 61 12.73 10.99 -8.13
C MET A 61 11.87 12.05 -8.85
N LYS A 62 10.65 12.34 -8.37
CA LYS A 62 9.83 13.42 -8.92
C LYS A 62 10.42 14.82 -8.66
N VAL A 63 11.31 14.94 -7.67
CA VAL A 63 11.98 16.21 -7.36
C VAL A 63 13.08 16.53 -8.38
N LEU A 64 13.60 15.52 -9.10
CA LEU A 64 14.59 15.70 -10.18
C LEU A 64 14.01 16.34 -11.46
N ASP A 65 12.68 16.42 -11.57
CA ASP A 65 12.00 17.03 -12.73
C ASP A 65 12.03 18.58 -12.69
N ARG A 66 12.58 19.16 -11.61
CA ARG A 66 12.81 20.60 -11.48
C ARG A 66 14.30 20.90 -11.61
N ALA A 67 14.62 21.95 -12.37
CA ALA A 67 15.98 22.48 -12.43
C ALA A 67 16.48 22.78 -11.01
N PRO A 68 17.72 22.43 -10.65
CA PRO A 68 18.23 22.65 -9.30
C PRO A 68 18.17 24.15 -8.99
N ALA A 69 17.48 24.51 -7.89
CA ALA A 69 17.32 25.91 -7.50
C ALA A 69 18.65 26.65 -7.36
N VAL A 70 19.74 25.94 -7.05
CA VAL A 70 21.11 26.47 -6.98
C VAL A 70 21.59 27.14 -8.29
N PHE A 71 20.98 26.80 -9.43
CA PHE A 71 21.30 27.38 -10.74
C PHE A 71 20.23 28.32 -11.28
N THR A 72 19.12 28.53 -10.56
CA THR A 72 17.99 29.34 -11.03
C THR A 72 17.46 30.35 -10.01
N SER A 73 17.93 30.34 -8.75
CA SER A 73 17.59 31.36 -7.76
C SER A 73 18.48 32.59 -7.91
N ASP A 74 17.95 33.76 -7.58
CA ASP A 74 18.76 34.97 -7.45
C ASP A 74 19.86 34.75 -6.39
N PRO A 75 21.09 35.22 -6.64
CA PRO A 75 22.19 35.07 -5.70
C PRO A 75 21.92 35.84 -4.40
N ASP A 76 22.14 35.19 -3.26
CA ASP A 76 21.90 35.73 -1.91
C ASP A 76 23.13 36.48 -1.34
N PHE A 77 23.99 37.00 -2.23
CA PHE A 77 25.21 37.76 -1.88
C PHE A 77 25.07 39.24 -2.26
#